data_AF-A0AA96N906-F1
#
_entry.id   AF-A0AA96N906-F1
#
_cell.length_a   1.000
_cell.length_b   1.000
_cell.length_c   1.000
_cell.angle_alpha   90.00
_cell.angle_beta   90.00
_cell.angle_gamma   90.00
#
_symmetry.space_group_name_H-M   'P 1'
#
loop_
_entity.id
_entity.type
_entity.pdbx_description
1 polymer ?
#
loop_
_entity_poly.entity_id
_entity_poly.type
_entity_poly.pdbx_seq_one_letter_code
_entity_poly.pdbx_strand_id
1 'polypeptide(L)'
;MSVFTSQMRIYTVNFNTEKMMYEAEILEIPIESGAHQSNALNEILECDGVDIVDYSEDIALIVDDQGKFKPGNPVFEIVVEDGYKLELYGKIVFARNVYNEDSVDLAGLSLEEIEKLRNSLHINLIGILK
;
A
#
# COMPACT_ATOMS: atom_id res chain seq x y z
N MET A 1 -32.27 1.36 0.71
CA MET A 1 -31.66 0.13 0.19
C MET A 1 -30.20 0.15 0.62
N SER A 2 -29.79 -0.75 1.51
CA SER A 2 -28.37 -0.91 1.85
C SER A 2 -27.75 -1.74 0.73
N VAL A 3 -26.96 -1.12 -0.14
CA VAL A 3 -26.13 -1.86 -1.10
C VAL A 3 -25.01 -2.47 -0.27
N PHE A 4 -24.98 -3.80 -0.17
CA PHE A 4 -23.83 -4.49 0.38
C PHE A 4 -22.69 -4.35 -0.62
N THR A 5 -21.81 -3.38 -0.40
CA THR A 5 -20.58 -3.26 -1.18
C THR A 5 -19.63 -4.35 -0.72
N SER A 6 -19.23 -5.24 -1.63
CA SER A 6 -18.18 -6.22 -1.35
C SER A 6 -16.88 -5.49 -1.02
N GLN A 7 -16.17 -5.97 0.01
CA GLN A 7 -14.95 -5.36 0.50
C GLN A 7 -13.74 -6.27 0.30
N MET A 8 -12.58 -5.65 0.14
CA MET A 8 -11.28 -6.30 0.05
C MET A 8 -10.39 -5.83 1.19
N ARG A 9 -9.56 -6.74 1.71
CA ARG A 9 -8.59 -6.41 2.74
C ARG A 9 -7.29 -5.93 2.12
N ILE A 10 -6.75 -4.87 2.68
CA ILE A 10 -5.43 -4.36 2.38
C ILE A 10 -4.60 -4.33 3.66
N TYR A 11 -3.29 -4.35 3.52
CA TYR A 11 -2.37 -4.18 4.64
C TYR A 11 -1.63 -2.86 4.48
N THR A 12 -1.53 -2.07 5.53
CA THR A 12 -0.85 -0.76 5.48
C THR A 12 0.36 -0.75 6.39
N VAL A 13 1.38 0.00 6.01
CA VAL A 13 2.56 0.29 6.82
C VAL A 13 2.84 1.77 6.76
N ASN A 14 3.07 2.38 7.92
CA ASN A 14 3.47 3.77 8.06
C ASN A 14 4.48 3.91 9.23
N PHE A 15 5.01 5.11 9.39
CA PHE A 15 5.81 5.47 10.56
C PHE A 15 5.21 6.70 11.22
N ASN A 16 4.79 6.55 12.46
CA ASN A 16 4.28 7.66 13.26
C ASN A 16 5.46 8.49 13.77
N THR A 17 5.66 9.67 13.20
CA THR A 17 6.79 10.56 13.54
C THR A 17 6.67 11.17 14.93
N GLU A 18 5.46 11.26 15.50
CA GLU A 18 5.26 11.78 16.86
C GLU A 18 5.62 10.73 17.91
N LYS A 19 5.21 9.48 17.69
CA LYS A 19 5.47 8.34 18.59
C LYS A 19 6.80 7.65 18.31
N MET A 20 7.45 7.96 17.18
CA MET A 20 8.67 7.33 16.69
C MET A 20 8.57 5.79 16.58
N MET A 21 7.47 5.30 15.99
CA MET A 21 7.21 3.87 15.84
C MET A 21 6.52 3.53 14.53
N TYR A 22 6.72 2.30 14.05
CA TYR A 22 5.95 1.76 12.94
C TYR A 22 4.48 1.57 13.36
N GLU A 23 3.58 1.90 12.44
CA GLU A 23 2.15 1.61 12.54
C GLU A 23 1.78 0.75 11.33
N ALA A 24 1.07 -0.36 11.58
CA ALA A 24 0.63 -1.23 10.51
C ALA A 24 -0.74 -1.81 10.80
N GLU A 25 -1.62 -1.81 9.80
CA GLU A 25 -3.05 -2.05 9.99
C GLU A 25 -3.62 -2.91 8.85
N ILE A 26 -4.69 -3.64 9.13
CA ILE A 26 -5.51 -4.30 8.10
C ILE A 26 -6.77 -3.47 7.95
N LEU A 27 -7.02 -2.97 6.75
CA LEU A 27 -8.19 -2.15 6.43
C LEU A 27 -9.06 -2.86 5.40
N GLU A 28 -10.36 -2.54 5.37
CA GLU A 28 -11.30 -3.03 4.37
C GLU A 28 -11.75 -1.88 3.47
N ILE A 29 -11.55 -2.02 2.16
CA ILE A 29 -11.93 -1.04 1.14
C ILE A 29 -12.90 -1.67 0.12
N PRO A 30 -13.66 -0.88 -0.66
CA PRO A 30 -14.51 -1.41 -1.72
C PRO A 30 -13.71 -2.24 -2.74
N ILE A 31 -14.25 -3.41 -3.13
CA ILE A 31 -13.65 -4.25 -4.18
C ILE A 31 -13.91 -3.71 -5.59
N GLU A 32 -14.95 -2.88 -5.74
CA GLU A 32 -15.38 -2.39 -7.05
C GLU A 32 -14.30 -1.47 -7.63
N SER A 33 -13.67 -1.95 -8.71
CA SER A 33 -12.65 -1.22 -9.46
C SER A 33 -13.17 0.12 -9.96
N GLY A 34 -12.27 1.10 -10.09
CA GLY A 34 -12.58 2.44 -10.56
C GLY A 34 -12.71 3.44 -9.42
N ALA A 35 -13.60 4.43 -9.57
CA ALA A 35 -13.62 5.62 -8.71
C ALA A 35 -13.79 5.30 -7.21
N HIS A 36 -14.57 4.28 -6.85
CA HIS A 36 -14.78 3.93 -5.45
C HIS A 36 -13.52 3.38 -4.77
N GLN A 37 -12.82 2.45 -5.42
CA GLN A 37 -11.55 1.92 -4.92
C GLN A 37 -10.46 3.00 -4.92
N SER A 38 -10.35 3.80 -6.00
CA SER A 38 -9.38 4.90 -6.08
C SER A 38 -9.60 5.94 -4.99
N ASN A 39 -10.84 6.36 -4.74
CA ASN A 39 -11.14 7.33 -3.68
C ASN A 39 -10.81 6.78 -2.29
N ALA A 40 -11.09 5.51 -2.03
CA ALA A 40 -10.74 4.89 -0.75
C ALA A 40 -9.22 4.83 -0.53
N LEU A 41 -8.44 4.49 -1.57
CA LEU A 41 -6.97 4.50 -1.51
C LEU A 41 -6.43 5.92 -1.29
N ASN A 42 -6.97 6.90 -2.01
CA ASN A 42 -6.62 8.32 -1.87
C ASN A 42 -6.89 8.83 -0.45
N GLU A 43 -8.02 8.45 0.15
CA GLU A 43 -8.36 8.80 1.53
C GLU A 43 -7.38 8.17 2.53
N ILE A 44 -7.01 6.90 2.34
CA ILE A 44 -6.06 6.19 3.23
C ILE A 44 -4.66 6.80 3.14
N LEU A 45 -4.21 7.13 1.94
CA LEU A 45 -2.89 7.68 1.65
C LEU A 45 -2.82 9.20 1.81
N GLU A 46 -3.96 9.87 2.04
CA GLU A 46 -4.09 11.33 2.12
C GLU A 46 -3.50 12.03 0.89
N CYS A 47 -3.87 11.56 -0.30
CA CYS A 47 -3.35 12.02 -1.58
C CYS A 47 -4.45 12.20 -2.64
N ASP A 48 -4.09 12.85 -3.76
CA ASP A 48 -4.97 13.02 -4.91
C ASP A 48 -4.72 11.95 -6.00
N GLY A 49 -3.55 11.31 -5.95
CA GLY A 49 -3.10 10.31 -6.92
C GLY A 49 -2.23 9.25 -6.25
N VAL A 50 -2.18 8.08 -6.89
CA VAL A 50 -1.39 6.95 -6.42
C VAL A 50 -0.50 6.41 -7.52
N ASP A 51 0.68 5.98 -7.12
CA ASP A 51 1.56 5.13 -7.93
C ASP A 51 1.46 3.68 -7.41
N ILE A 52 1.41 2.74 -8.34
CA ILE A 52 1.40 1.30 -8.06
C ILE A 52 2.71 0.71 -8.58
N VAL A 53 3.43 0.01 -7.72
CA VAL A 53 4.67 -0.69 -8.07
C VAL A 53 4.63 -2.12 -7.55
N ASP A 54 5.26 -3.04 -8.26
CA ASP A 54 5.25 -4.45 -7.87
C ASP A 54 6.23 -4.71 -6.71
N TYR A 55 5.73 -5.34 -5.64
CA TYR A 55 6.58 -5.95 -4.60
C TYR A 55 7.03 -7.35 -5.00
N SER A 56 6.12 -8.08 -5.63
CA SER A 56 6.33 -9.38 -6.26
C SER A 56 5.34 -9.54 -7.41
N GLU A 57 5.36 -10.68 -8.09
CA GLU A 57 4.33 -11.00 -9.10
C GLU A 57 2.93 -10.88 -8.50
N ASP A 58 2.70 -11.41 -7.30
CA ASP A 58 1.36 -11.45 -6.69
C ASP A 58 0.99 -10.18 -5.89
N ILE A 59 1.95 -9.34 -5.51
CA ILE A 59 1.73 -8.26 -4.53
C ILE A 59 2.13 -6.90 -5.11
N ALA A 60 1.22 -5.95 -5.03
CA ALA A 60 1.44 -4.54 -5.33
C ALA A 60 1.67 -3.71 -4.07
N LEU A 61 2.52 -2.70 -4.21
CA LEU A 61 2.68 -1.55 -3.32
C LEU A 61 1.97 -0.36 -3.95
N ILE A 62 1.06 0.26 -3.20
CA ILE A 62 0.40 1.50 -3.58
C ILE A 62 0.88 2.61 -2.65
N VAL A 63 1.35 3.70 -3.24
CA VAL A 63 1.88 4.87 -2.56
C VAL A 63 1.35 6.16 -3.19
N ASP A 64 1.49 7.27 -2.50
CA ASP A 64 1.22 8.61 -3.03
C ASP A 64 2.24 8.98 -4.13
N ASP A 65 1.77 9.33 -5.32
CA ASP A 65 2.60 9.69 -6.48
C ASP A 65 3.43 10.98 -6.24
N GLN A 66 2.92 11.86 -5.37
CA GLN A 66 3.60 13.07 -4.93
C GLN A 66 4.22 12.95 -3.54
N GLY A 67 4.30 11.74 -2.97
CA GLY A 67 4.73 11.52 -1.59
C GLY A 67 6.12 12.07 -1.29
N LYS A 68 7.01 12.10 -2.28
CA LYS A 68 8.38 12.65 -2.19
C LYS A 68 8.46 14.16 -1.98
N PHE A 69 7.35 14.87 -2.19
CA PHE A 69 7.27 16.33 -2.07
C PHE A 69 6.48 16.79 -0.84
N LYS A 70 5.98 15.86 -0.02
CA LYS A 70 5.22 16.18 1.20
C LYS A 70 6.15 16.17 2.43
N PRO A 71 6.40 17.32 3.07
CA PRO A 71 7.21 17.38 4.29
C PRO A 71 6.62 16.51 5.40
N GLY A 72 7.49 15.91 6.21
CA GLY A 72 7.10 15.02 7.29
C GLY A 72 6.81 13.58 6.85
N ASN A 73 6.72 13.29 5.54
CA ASN A 73 6.56 11.92 5.09
C ASN A 73 7.79 11.07 5.46
N PRO A 74 7.59 9.86 6.02
CA PRO A 74 8.68 8.90 6.17
C PRO A 74 9.21 8.46 4.81
N VAL A 75 10.49 8.13 4.77
CA VAL A 75 11.16 7.54 3.63
C VAL A 75 11.52 6.11 3.99
N PHE A 76 11.00 5.15 3.23
CA PHE A 76 11.23 3.73 3.41
C PHE A 76 12.11 3.19 2.29
N GLU A 77 13.10 2.38 2.66
CA GLU A 77 13.75 1.45 1.74
C GLU A 77 13.09 0.08 1.89
N ILE A 78 12.50 -0.46 0.82
CA ILE A 78 11.97 -1.82 0.75
C ILE A 78 12.81 -2.64 -0.22
N VAL A 79 13.17 -3.86 0.19
CA VAL A 79 13.73 -4.86 -0.72
C VAL A 79 12.58 -5.71 -1.26
N VAL A 80 12.32 -5.61 -2.56
CA VAL A 80 11.31 -6.43 -3.26
C VAL A 80 11.81 -7.86 -3.50
N GLU A 81 10.93 -8.80 -3.85
CA GLU A 81 11.27 -10.24 -3.88
C GLU A 81 12.44 -10.60 -4.83
N ASP A 82 12.61 -9.86 -5.93
CA ASP A 82 13.71 -10.05 -6.88
C ASP A 82 15.03 -9.39 -6.43
N GLY A 83 15.03 -8.74 -5.26
CA GLY A 83 16.20 -8.14 -4.62
C GLY A 83 16.45 -6.68 -4.98
N TYR A 84 15.62 -6.04 -5.82
CA TYR A 84 15.71 -4.60 -6.02
C TYR A 84 15.31 -3.83 -4.76
N LYS A 85 15.88 -2.63 -4.63
CA LYS A 85 15.57 -1.70 -3.56
C LYS A 85 14.68 -0.58 -4.10
N LEU A 86 13.53 -0.40 -3.47
CA LEU A 86 12.63 0.71 -3.74
C LEU A 86 12.71 1.72 -2.61
N GLU A 87 12.80 2.99 -2.97
CA GLU A 87 12.62 4.12 -2.04
C GLU A 87 11.19 4.62 -2.18
N LEU A 88 10.41 4.51 -1.10
CA LEU A 88 8.99 4.84 -1.06
C LEU A 88 8.72 5.89 0.02
N TYR A 89 7.77 6.78 -0.25
CA TYR A 89 7.53 7.97 0.57
C TYR A 89 6.10 7.96 1.13
N GLY A 90 5.98 8.18 2.43
CA GLY A 90 4.68 8.19 3.11
C GLY A 90 4.17 6.81 3.48
N LYS A 91 2.86 6.71 3.72
CA LYS A 91 2.18 5.46 4.02
C LYS A 91 2.21 4.54 2.79
N ILE A 92 2.40 3.25 3.04
CA ILE A 92 2.47 2.21 2.00
C ILE A 92 1.27 1.29 2.19
N VAL A 93 0.55 1.02 1.10
CA VAL A 93 -0.55 0.05 1.06
C VAL A 93 -0.11 -1.17 0.25
N PHE A 94 -0.39 -2.36 0.76
CA PHE A 94 -0.17 -3.63 0.11
C PHE A 94 -1.51 -4.22 -0.33
N ALA A 95 -1.57 -4.65 -1.58
CA ALA A 95 -2.72 -5.34 -2.17
C ALA A 95 -2.24 -6.46 -3.11
N ARG A 96 -3.16 -7.29 -3.58
CA ARG A 96 -2.83 -8.38 -4.52
C ARG A 96 -2.99 -7.90 -5.96
N ASN A 97 -2.02 -8.23 -6.81
CA ASN A 97 -2.13 -8.10 -8.26
C ASN A 97 -3.05 -9.18 -8.82
N VAL A 98 -3.95 -8.81 -9.73
CA VAL A 98 -4.76 -9.74 -10.51
C VAL A 98 -4.57 -9.42 -11.99
N TYR A 99 -3.74 -10.22 -12.64
CA TYR A 99 -3.48 -10.09 -14.07
C TYR A 99 -4.66 -10.67 -14.88
N ASN A 100 -5.23 -9.83 -15.72
CA ASN A 100 -6.18 -10.19 -16.75
C ASN A 100 -5.50 -10.11 -18.13
N GLU A 101 -6.18 -10.54 -19.19
CA GLU A 101 -5.63 -10.51 -20.56
C GLU A 101 -5.19 -9.10 -21.00
N ASP A 102 -5.87 -8.06 -20.50
CA ASP A 102 -5.69 -6.67 -20.94
C ASP A 102 -5.29 -5.68 -19.83
N SER A 103 -5.30 -6.09 -18.55
CA SER A 103 -5.07 -5.19 -17.41
C SER A 103 -4.49 -5.89 -16.18
N VAL A 104 -4.01 -5.09 -15.22
CA VAL A 104 -3.73 -5.53 -13.85
C VAL A 104 -4.71 -4.85 -12.91
N ASP A 105 -5.54 -5.63 -12.26
CA ASP A 105 -6.50 -5.16 -11.26
C ASP A 105 -5.96 -5.40 -9.84
N LEU A 106 -6.54 -4.72 -8.86
CA LEU A 106 -6.23 -4.91 -7.45
C LEU A 106 -7.27 -5.79 -6.76
N ALA A 107 -6.82 -6.76 -5.99
CA ALA A 107 -7.66 -7.57 -5.11
C ALA A 107 -7.17 -7.58 -3.66
N GLY A 108 -8.04 -8.06 -2.78
CA GLY A 108 -7.74 -8.17 -1.36
C GLY A 108 -6.76 -9.28 -1.03
N LEU A 109 -6.00 -9.06 0.03
CA LEU A 109 -5.14 -10.04 0.65
C LEU A 109 -5.98 -10.94 1.58
N SER A 110 -5.70 -12.23 1.55
CA SER A 110 -6.08 -13.17 2.61
C SER A 110 -5.27 -12.91 3.87
N LEU A 111 -5.74 -13.43 5.01
CA LEU A 111 -5.00 -13.32 6.26
C LEU A 111 -3.65 -14.06 6.20
N GLU A 112 -3.59 -15.19 5.49
CA GLU A 112 -2.36 -15.95 5.29
C GLU A 112 -1.33 -15.16 4.48
N GLU A 113 -1.75 -14.47 3.42
CA GLU A 113 -0.88 -13.59 2.63
C GLU A 113 -0.35 -12.43 3.49
N ILE A 114 -1.20 -11.83 4.33
CA ILE A 114 -0.79 -10.75 5.25
C ILE A 114 0.22 -11.28 6.28
N GLU A 115 -0.01 -12.47 6.85
CA GLU A 115 0.93 -13.09 7.80
C GLU A 115 2.27 -13.39 7.14
N LYS A 116 2.26 -13.95 5.91
CA LYS A 116 3.47 -14.19 5.13
C LYS A 116 4.22 -12.88 4.89
N LEU A 117 3.54 -11.86 4.39
CA LEU A 117 4.11 -10.54 4.13
C LEU A 117 4.74 -9.96 5.39
N ARG A 118 4.05 -9.98 6.53
CA ARG A 118 4.58 -9.48 7.82
C ARG A 118 5.87 -10.17 8.25
N ASN A 119 6.01 -11.46 7.96
CA ASN A 119 7.19 -12.23 8.34
C ASN A 119 8.35 -12.08 7.35
N SER A 120 8.08 -11.74 6.09
CA SER A 120 9.08 -11.62 5.03
C SER A 120 9.46 -10.18 4.67
N LEU A 121 8.67 -9.19 5.09
CA LEU A 121 8.85 -7.80 4.69
C LEU A 121 10.13 -7.22 5.32
N HIS A 122 11.09 -6.89 4.46
CA HIS A 122 12.30 -6.17 4.83
C HIS A 122 12.13 -4.69 4.50
N ILE A 123 11.54 -3.95 5.44
CA ILE A 123 11.32 -2.51 5.35
C ILE A 123 12.21 -1.77 6.35
N ASN A 124 12.93 -0.76 5.87
CA ASN A 124 13.77 0.11 6.68
C ASN A 124 13.31 1.56 6.56
N LEU A 125 13.02 2.22 7.67
CA LEU A 125 12.93 3.68 7.71
C LEU A 125 14.34 4.27 7.52
N ILE A 126 14.56 4.97 6.41
CA ILE A 126 15.85 5.60 6.08
C ILE A 126 15.85 7.10 6.31
N GLY A 127 14.68 7.73 6.49
CA GLY A 127 14.60 9.17 6.75
C GLY A 127 13.19 9.69 6.92
N ILE A 128 13.09 11.01 7.12
CA ILE A 128 11.85 11.78 7.13
C ILE A 128 12.11 13.01 6.27
N LEU A 129 11.19 13.32 5.35
CA LEU A 129 11.30 14.49 4.48
C LEU A 129 11.18 15.79 5.26
N LYS A 130 11.99 16.78 4.87
CA LYS A 130 12.08 18.09 5.52
C LYS A 130 11.23 19.13 4.81
#